data_AF-A0A9P9D5Z4-F1
#
_entry.id   AF-A0A9P9D5Z4-F1
#
_cell.length_a   1.000
_cell.length_b   1.000
_cell.length_c   1.000
_cell.angle_alpha   90.00
_cell.angle_beta   90.00
_cell.angle_gamma   90.00
#
_symmetry.space_group_name_H-M   'P 1'
#
loop_
_entity.id
_entity.type
_entity.pdbx_description
1 polymer ?
#
loop_
_entity_poly.entity_id
_entity_poly.type
_entity_poly.pdbx_seq_one_letter_code
_entity_poly.pdbx_strand_id
1 'polypeptide(L)'
;MANSTCKDTDQGCLCSNQAFQMEAAGCITKSCTVKESLIATNSSQTSCGAPVRDNSRGAFVQAIALAIISALFVLQRFSAKIFWGARIWLDDWFILLSYLTCFINMFFMVCGTIPHGLGRDIWTLFPADITTFGIYLYAGGFAYMATLPLLKLSLLFFYLRIFPTQSVRRVLLGTVILNAVSGIAFCLAFGFQCQPVSYFWNQWDGEHQGHCANSNAIVWGHAAVGIAIDIWMLIVPLSQLKALNLDWKKKVGVGIMFCVGTFVTIKILRTPVKLPRQGA
;
A
#
# COMPACT_ATOMS: atom_id res chain seq x y z
N MET A 1 22.52 -25.64 22.38
CA MET A 1 23.10 -24.64 23.31
C MET A 1 24.62 -24.60 23.19
N ALA A 2 25.19 -24.77 21.99
CA ALA A 2 26.64 -24.95 21.86
C ALA A 2 27.43 -23.62 21.94
N ASN A 3 26.75 -22.46 21.95
CA ASN A 3 27.41 -21.16 21.78
C ASN A 3 26.86 -20.03 22.68
N SER A 4 26.04 -20.35 23.69
CA SER A 4 25.51 -19.35 24.64
C SER A 4 26.35 -19.34 25.92
N THR A 5 26.81 -18.15 26.34
CA THR A 5 27.51 -17.93 27.62
C THR A 5 26.57 -17.92 28.85
N CYS A 6 25.27 -18.10 28.63
CA CYS A 6 24.24 -18.07 29.66
C CYS A 6 24.05 -19.46 30.29
N LYS A 7 23.71 -19.50 31.58
CA LYS A 7 23.23 -20.73 32.24
C LYS A 7 21.78 -21.00 31.83
N ASP A 8 21.41 -22.28 31.72
CA ASP A 8 20.07 -22.71 31.31
C ASP A 8 18.93 -22.19 32.20
N THR A 9 19.23 -21.85 33.46
CA THR A 9 18.27 -21.29 34.43
C THR A 9 18.23 -19.76 34.44
N ASP A 10 19.16 -19.08 33.76
CA ASP A 10 19.23 -17.62 33.73
C ASP A 10 18.40 -17.06 32.57
N GLN A 11 17.10 -16.94 32.81
CA GLN A 11 16.13 -16.42 31.85
C GLN A 11 16.48 -15.02 31.34
N GLY A 12 17.03 -14.14 32.20
CA GLY A 12 17.40 -12.77 31.80
C GLY A 12 18.57 -12.75 30.81
N CYS A 13 19.57 -13.60 31.04
CA CYS A 13 20.68 -13.77 30.11
C CYS A 13 20.21 -14.38 28.77
N LEU A 14 19.38 -15.43 28.82
CA LEU A 14 18.86 -16.09 27.61
C LEU A 14 17.99 -15.14 26.74
N CYS A 15 17.21 -14.27 27.36
CA CYS A 15 16.38 -13.29 26.66
C CYS A 15 17.18 -12.15 26.00
N SER A 16 18.34 -11.80 26.55
CA SER A 16 19.21 -10.75 26.00
C SER A 16 20.27 -11.27 25.04
N ASN A 17 20.55 -12.58 25.04
CA ASN A 17 21.58 -13.19 24.20
C ASN A 17 21.09 -13.45 22.77
N GLN A 18 21.56 -12.63 21.83
CA GLN A 18 21.16 -12.69 20.43
C GLN A 18 21.55 -14.01 19.74
N ALA A 19 22.67 -14.63 20.11
CA ALA A 19 23.12 -15.90 19.53
C ALA A 19 22.19 -17.04 19.93
N PHE A 20 21.79 -17.08 21.21
CA PHE A 20 20.80 -18.04 21.70
C PHE A 20 19.45 -17.87 21.00
N GLN A 21 18.96 -16.63 20.89
CA GLN A 21 17.68 -16.33 20.23
C GLN A 21 17.67 -16.78 18.75
N MET A 22 18.79 -16.62 18.02
CA MET A 22 18.91 -17.10 16.64
C MET A 22 18.97 -18.63 16.54
N GLU A 23 19.70 -19.30 17.44
CA GLU A 23 19.79 -20.77 17.48
C GLU A 23 18.42 -21.38 17.83
N ALA A 24 17.72 -20.81 18.82
CA ALA A 24 16.38 -21.21 19.21
C ALA A 24 15.37 -21.00 18.07
N ALA A 25 15.39 -19.84 17.40
CA ALA A 25 14.54 -19.59 16.25
C ALA A 25 14.80 -20.59 15.11
N GLY A 26 16.07 -20.90 14.82
CA GLY A 26 16.44 -21.88 13.79
C GLY A 26 16.04 -23.32 14.13
N CYS A 27 15.98 -23.68 15.42
CA CYS A 27 15.48 -24.97 15.87
C CYS A 27 13.97 -25.07 15.72
N ILE A 28 13.24 -24.02 16.14
CA ILE A 28 11.78 -23.93 16.06
C ILE A 28 11.32 -24.00 14.60
N THR A 29 11.94 -23.25 13.68
CA THR A 29 11.53 -23.27 12.27
C THR A 29 11.80 -24.59 11.56
N LYS A 30 12.76 -25.39 12.03
CA LYS A 30 13.08 -26.72 11.45
C LYS A 30 12.25 -27.86 12.03
N SER A 31 11.86 -27.75 13.31
CA SER A 31 11.29 -28.87 14.06
C SER A 31 9.79 -28.73 14.32
N CYS A 32 9.23 -27.53 14.15
CA CYS A 32 7.83 -27.22 14.43
C CYS A 32 7.08 -26.81 13.15
N THR A 33 5.77 -27.04 13.14
CA THR A 33 4.86 -26.45 12.15
C THR A 33 4.83 -24.92 12.30
N VAL A 34 4.32 -24.20 11.29
CA VAL A 34 4.25 -22.73 11.37
C VAL A 34 3.37 -22.27 12.53
N LYS A 35 2.25 -22.96 12.79
CA LYS A 35 1.36 -22.65 13.92
C LYS A 35 2.07 -22.86 15.27
N GLU A 36 2.78 -23.96 15.44
CA GLU A 36 3.56 -24.22 16.65
C GLU A 36 4.70 -23.21 16.81
N SER A 37 5.33 -22.78 15.71
CA SER A 37 6.38 -21.76 15.74
C SER A 37 5.88 -20.42 16.26
N LEU A 38 4.63 -20.04 15.91
CA LEU A 38 3.99 -18.83 16.41
C LEU A 38 3.68 -18.95 17.91
N ILE A 39 3.16 -20.09 18.35
CA ILE A 39 2.87 -20.34 19.77
C ILE A 39 4.16 -20.33 20.61
N ALA A 40 5.21 -21.00 20.12
CA ALA A 40 6.53 -21.01 20.77
C ALA A 40 7.13 -19.59 20.84
N THR A 41 7.01 -18.81 19.76
CA THR A 41 7.44 -17.42 19.73
C THR A 41 6.64 -16.57 20.71
N ASN A 42 5.32 -16.74 20.78
CA ASN A 42 4.46 -16.03 21.72
C ASN A 42 4.87 -16.31 23.17
N SER A 43 5.02 -17.59 23.52
CA SER A 43 5.45 -18.00 24.85
C SER A 43 6.83 -17.46 25.19
N SER A 44 7.80 -17.59 24.28
CA SER A 44 9.16 -17.08 24.49
C SER A 44 9.20 -15.56 24.68
N GLN A 45 8.48 -14.79 23.86
CA GLN A 45 8.45 -13.33 23.96
C GLN A 45 7.75 -12.87 25.24
N THR A 46 6.66 -13.55 25.62
CA THR A 46 5.94 -13.29 26.87
C THR A 46 6.81 -13.59 28.09
N SER A 47 7.51 -14.72 28.10
CA SER A 47 8.48 -15.06 29.15
C SER A 47 9.62 -14.06 29.23
N CYS A 48 10.08 -13.52 28.10
CA CYS A 48 11.12 -12.50 28.08
C CYS A 48 10.63 -11.08 28.42
N GLY A 49 9.33 -10.89 28.69
CA GLY A 49 8.76 -9.56 28.96
C GLY A 49 8.90 -8.59 27.80
N ALA A 50 8.92 -9.10 26.56
CA ALA A 50 9.10 -8.27 25.38
C ALA A 50 7.92 -7.29 25.23
N PRO A 51 8.18 -6.01 24.90
CA PRO A 51 7.11 -5.04 24.76
C PRO A 51 6.23 -5.37 23.55
N VAL A 52 4.92 -5.51 23.77
CA VAL A 52 3.95 -5.65 22.69
C VAL A 52 3.82 -4.32 21.96
N ARG A 53 4.22 -4.27 20.69
CA ARG A 53 4.07 -3.08 19.86
C ARG A 53 2.68 -3.10 19.23
N ASP A 54 1.87 -2.08 19.54
CA ASP A 54 0.57 -1.87 18.92
C ASP A 54 0.47 -0.42 18.40
N ASN A 55 0.41 -0.28 17.07
CA ASN A 55 0.18 0.99 16.38
C ASN A 55 -1.14 0.99 15.59
N SER A 56 -2.08 0.11 15.93
CA SER A 56 -3.40 0.00 15.30
C SER A 56 -4.19 1.31 15.38
N ARG A 57 -4.11 2.01 16.52
CA ARG A 57 -4.72 3.34 16.71
C ARG A 57 -4.16 4.38 15.76
N GLY A 58 -2.85 4.35 15.52
CA GLY A 58 -2.20 5.25 14.55
C GLY A 58 -2.71 5.01 13.13
N ALA A 59 -2.76 3.75 12.71
CA ALA A 59 -3.30 3.37 11.40
C ALA A 59 -4.78 3.77 11.24
N PHE A 60 -5.59 3.56 12.27
CA PHE A 60 -7.01 3.92 12.28
C PHE A 60 -7.24 5.43 12.14
N VAL A 61 -6.52 6.24 12.94
CA VAL A 61 -6.63 7.70 12.89
C VAL A 61 -6.19 8.21 11.52
N GLN A 62 -5.09 7.71 10.98
CA GLN A 62 -4.61 8.08 9.64
C GLN A 62 -5.63 7.74 8.56
N ALA A 63 -6.21 6.55 8.60
CA ALA A 63 -7.21 6.08 7.65
C ALA A 63 -8.42 7.01 7.59
N ILE A 64 -9.02 7.28 8.75
CA ILE A 64 -10.24 8.09 8.86
C ILE A 64 -9.95 9.55 8.53
N ALA A 65 -8.85 10.11 9.02
CA ALA A 65 -8.50 11.50 8.75
C ALA A 65 -8.33 11.75 7.25
N LEU A 66 -7.57 10.89 6.54
CA LEU A 66 -7.38 11.03 5.10
C LEU A 66 -8.67 10.77 4.30
N ALA A 67 -9.51 9.83 4.74
CA ALA A 67 -10.81 9.58 4.13
C ALA A 67 -11.71 10.81 4.22
N ILE A 68 -11.85 11.43 5.40
CA ILE A 68 -12.66 12.63 5.61
C ILE A 68 -12.12 13.79 4.76
N ILE A 69 -10.80 14.02 4.79
CA ILE A 69 -10.18 15.09 3.99
C ILE A 69 -10.49 14.88 2.50
N SER A 70 -10.30 13.67 1.98
CA SER A 70 -10.59 13.36 0.58
C SER A 70 -12.07 13.53 0.23
N ALA A 71 -12.98 13.15 1.14
CA ALA A 71 -14.42 13.34 0.98
C ALA A 71 -14.77 14.82 0.86
N LEU A 72 -14.22 15.67 1.73
CA LEU A 72 -14.43 17.12 1.70
C LEU A 72 -13.97 17.73 0.38
N PHE A 73 -12.82 17.32 -0.16
CA PHE A 73 -12.34 17.81 -1.46
C PHE A 73 -13.25 17.38 -2.62
N VAL A 74 -13.73 16.15 -2.62
CA VAL A 74 -14.66 15.64 -3.64
C VAL A 74 -15.99 16.40 -3.54
N LEU A 75 -16.55 16.53 -2.34
CA LEU A 75 -17.79 17.27 -2.10
C LEU A 75 -17.65 18.73 -2.52
N GLN A 76 -16.57 19.41 -2.11
CA GLN A 76 -16.29 20.79 -2.51
C GLN A 76 -16.24 20.93 -4.03
N ARG A 77 -15.61 19.99 -4.73
CA ARG A 77 -15.51 19.98 -6.19
C ARG A 77 -16.87 19.88 -6.87
N PHE A 78 -17.72 18.96 -6.44
CA PHE A 78 -19.06 18.78 -7.01
C PHE A 78 -19.99 19.94 -6.65
N SER A 79 -20.00 20.37 -5.38
CA SER A 79 -20.80 21.50 -4.91
C SER A 79 -20.47 22.78 -5.67
N ALA A 80 -19.18 23.06 -5.92
CA ALA A 80 -18.77 24.21 -6.73
C ALA A 80 -19.34 24.11 -8.16
N LYS A 81 -19.28 22.94 -8.80
CA LYS A 81 -19.81 22.80 -10.16
C LYS A 81 -21.33 22.97 -10.22
N ILE A 82 -22.05 22.44 -9.23
CA ILE A 82 -23.51 22.60 -9.13
C ILE A 82 -23.86 24.07 -8.91
N PHE A 83 -23.18 24.74 -7.97
CA PHE A 83 -23.44 26.15 -7.65
C PHE A 83 -23.15 27.09 -8.83
N TRP A 84 -22.05 26.87 -9.55
CA TRP A 84 -21.67 27.70 -10.70
C TRP A 84 -22.26 27.23 -12.04
N GLY A 85 -23.16 26.22 -12.03
CA GLY A 85 -23.79 25.69 -13.24
C GLY A 85 -22.81 25.06 -14.25
N ALA A 86 -21.62 24.65 -13.80
CA ALA A 86 -20.58 24.11 -14.66
C ALA A 86 -20.90 22.66 -15.04
N ARG A 87 -20.68 22.31 -16.31
CA ARG A 87 -20.86 20.91 -16.78
C ARG A 87 -19.91 19.96 -16.06
N ILE A 88 -20.46 18.81 -15.66
CA ILE A 88 -19.73 17.65 -15.14
C ILE A 88 -19.11 16.92 -16.32
N TRP A 89 -17.83 16.60 -16.23
CA TRP A 89 -17.04 15.95 -17.29
C TRP A 89 -16.43 14.64 -16.79
N LEU A 90 -15.78 13.89 -17.69
CA LEU A 90 -15.15 12.61 -17.36
C LEU A 90 -14.19 12.71 -16.17
N ASP A 91 -13.46 13.82 -16.04
CA ASP A 91 -12.55 14.04 -14.91
C ASP A 91 -13.27 14.00 -13.54
N ASP A 92 -14.51 14.45 -13.47
CA ASP A 92 -15.34 14.38 -12.26
C ASP A 92 -15.81 12.96 -11.93
N TRP A 93 -16.18 12.19 -12.95
CA TRP A 93 -16.59 10.80 -12.76
C TRP A 93 -15.42 9.93 -12.29
N PHE A 94 -14.23 10.12 -12.88
CA PHE A 94 -13.04 9.38 -12.46
C PHE A 94 -12.55 9.75 -11.06
N ILE A 95 -12.66 11.02 -10.63
CA ILE A 95 -12.32 11.37 -9.23
C ILE A 95 -13.34 10.78 -8.25
N LEU A 96 -14.63 10.76 -8.59
CA LEU A 96 -15.65 10.12 -7.76
C LEU A 96 -15.39 8.60 -7.66
N LEU A 97 -15.10 7.93 -8.77
CA LEU A 97 -14.80 6.51 -8.79
C LEU A 97 -13.50 6.17 -8.04
N SER A 98 -12.48 7.03 -8.14
CA SER A 98 -11.26 6.92 -7.35
C SER A 98 -11.55 7.08 -5.84
N TYR A 99 -12.40 8.02 -5.45
CA TYR A 99 -12.82 8.16 -4.05
C TYR A 99 -13.61 6.94 -3.56
N LEU A 100 -14.53 6.39 -4.36
CA LEU A 100 -15.29 5.19 -4.00
C LEU A 100 -14.37 3.98 -3.77
N THR A 101 -13.41 3.76 -4.65
CA THR A 101 -12.42 2.67 -4.50
C THR A 101 -11.50 2.89 -3.29
N CYS A 102 -11.11 4.14 -3.02
CA CYS A 102 -10.37 4.52 -1.82
C CYS A 102 -11.19 4.25 -0.54
N PHE A 103 -12.48 4.58 -0.55
CA PHE A 103 -13.40 4.33 0.57
C PHE A 103 -13.57 2.83 0.83
N ILE A 104 -13.69 2.01 -0.23
CA ILE A 104 -13.75 0.54 -0.11
C ILE A 104 -12.47 0.00 0.54
N ASN A 105 -11.29 0.47 0.10
CA ASN A 105 -10.02 0.10 0.73
C ASN A 105 -9.96 0.52 2.21
N MET A 106 -10.41 1.75 2.55
CA MET A 106 -10.49 2.23 3.92
C MET A 106 -11.42 1.35 4.78
N PHE A 107 -12.57 0.96 4.25
CA PHE A 107 -13.51 0.07 4.92
C PHE A 107 -12.87 -1.28 5.27
N PHE A 108 -12.23 -1.95 4.29
CA PHE A 108 -11.54 -3.21 4.55
C PHE A 108 -10.38 -3.05 5.53
N MET A 109 -9.70 -1.90 5.51
CA MET A 109 -8.63 -1.64 6.45
C MET A 109 -9.16 -1.49 7.89
N VAL A 110 -10.18 -0.66 8.08
CA VAL A 110 -10.75 -0.31 9.39
C VAL A 110 -11.56 -1.44 10.02
N CYS A 111 -12.41 -2.11 9.24
CA CYS A 111 -13.25 -3.19 9.74
C CYS A 111 -12.56 -4.55 9.71
N GLY A 112 -11.55 -4.71 8.84
CA GLY A 112 -10.88 -5.97 8.58
C GLY A 112 -9.48 -6.01 9.15
N THR A 113 -8.52 -5.40 8.46
CA THR A 113 -7.09 -5.59 8.81
C THR A 113 -6.70 -5.05 10.19
N ILE A 114 -7.23 -3.89 10.62
CA ILE A 114 -6.88 -3.27 11.91
C ILE A 114 -7.30 -4.14 13.10
N PRO A 115 -8.56 -4.60 13.20
CA PRO A 115 -8.97 -5.51 14.26
C PRO A 115 -8.16 -6.82 14.31
N HIS A 116 -7.80 -7.35 13.14
CA HIS A 116 -7.15 -8.65 12.96
C HIS A 116 -5.61 -8.58 12.88
N GLY A 117 -4.99 -7.45 13.27
CA GLY A 117 -3.56 -7.41 13.54
C GLY A 117 -2.73 -6.35 12.82
N LEU A 118 -3.33 -5.47 11.99
CA LEU A 118 -2.58 -4.38 11.39
C LEU A 118 -1.98 -3.47 12.47
N GLY A 119 -0.65 -3.36 12.48
CA GLY A 119 0.08 -2.55 13.45
C GLY A 119 0.40 -3.27 14.76
N ARG A 120 0.09 -4.57 14.88
CA ARG A 120 0.49 -5.43 16.02
C ARG A 120 1.60 -6.39 15.61
N ASP A 121 2.36 -6.86 16.60
CA ASP A 121 3.35 -7.91 16.37
C ASP A 121 2.69 -9.25 16.05
N ILE A 122 3.18 -9.96 15.02
CA ILE A 122 2.56 -11.21 14.53
C ILE A 122 2.45 -12.31 15.60
N TRP A 123 3.40 -12.35 16.53
CA TRP A 123 3.40 -13.33 17.62
C TRP A 123 2.27 -13.13 18.63
N THR A 124 1.59 -11.97 18.63
CA THR A 124 0.43 -11.71 19.48
C THR A 124 -0.90 -12.13 18.86
N LEU A 125 -0.90 -12.56 17.60
CA LEU A 125 -2.11 -12.84 16.84
C LEU A 125 -2.50 -14.32 16.93
N PHE A 126 -3.80 -14.58 16.95
CA PHE A 126 -4.29 -15.95 16.82
C PHE A 126 -4.24 -16.40 15.36
N PRO A 127 -4.01 -17.70 15.09
CA PRO A 127 -4.06 -18.29 13.75
C PRO A 127 -5.26 -17.85 12.89
N ALA A 128 -6.46 -17.79 13.47
CA ALA A 128 -7.67 -17.38 12.76
C ALA A 128 -7.66 -15.90 12.33
N ASP A 129 -7.03 -15.03 13.13
CA ASP A 129 -6.90 -13.61 12.83
C ASP A 129 -5.96 -13.40 11.64
N ILE A 130 -4.90 -14.20 11.51
CA ILE A 130 -3.93 -14.09 10.40
C ILE A 130 -4.62 -14.37 9.06
N THR A 131 -5.42 -15.44 8.98
CA THR A 131 -6.18 -15.76 7.77
C THR A 131 -7.20 -14.67 7.45
N THR A 132 -7.94 -14.20 8.46
CA THR A 132 -8.95 -13.14 8.29
C THR A 132 -8.31 -11.83 7.84
N PHE A 133 -7.17 -11.47 8.43
CA PHE A 133 -6.34 -10.34 8.02
C PHE A 133 -5.93 -10.48 6.54
N GLY A 134 -5.48 -11.66 6.11
CA GLY A 134 -5.10 -11.93 4.72
C GLY A 134 -6.25 -11.71 3.74
N ILE A 135 -7.47 -12.14 4.08
CA ILE A 135 -8.67 -11.93 3.24
C ILE A 135 -8.97 -10.43 3.06
N TYR A 136 -8.96 -9.67 4.15
CA TYR A 136 -9.22 -8.23 4.09
C TYR A 136 -8.08 -7.45 3.42
N LEU A 137 -6.84 -7.87 3.64
CA LEU A 137 -5.67 -7.29 2.97
C LEU A 137 -5.74 -7.51 1.46
N TYR A 138 -6.18 -8.69 1.01
CA TYR A 138 -6.39 -8.98 -0.40
C TYR A 138 -7.48 -8.06 -1.00
N ALA A 139 -8.64 -7.98 -0.35
CA ALA A 139 -9.76 -7.17 -0.82
C ALA A 139 -9.43 -5.67 -0.86
N GLY A 140 -8.79 -5.15 0.19
CA GLY A 140 -8.30 -3.77 0.24
C GLY A 140 -7.19 -3.50 -0.78
N GLY A 141 -6.23 -4.43 -0.90
CA GLY A 141 -5.15 -4.36 -1.88
C GLY A 141 -5.67 -4.25 -3.31
N PHE A 142 -6.69 -5.03 -3.67
CA PHE A 142 -7.31 -4.94 -5.00
C PHE A 142 -7.96 -3.57 -5.25
N ALA A 143 -8.70 -3.05 -4.27
CA ALA A 143 -9.29 -1.71 -4.36
C ALA A 143 -8.22 -0.60 -4.46
N TYR A 144 -7.10 -0.76 -3.75
CA TYR A 144 -5.96 0.15 -3.83
C TYR A 144 -5.31 0.13 -5.23
N MET A 145 -5.12 -1.05 -5.83
CA MET A 145 -4.57 -1.17 -7.20
C MET A 145 -5.45 -0.46 -8.23
N ALA A 146 -6.78 -0.45 -8.05
CA ALA A 146 -7.69 0.29 -8.90
C ALA A 146 -7.70 1.81 -8.63
N THR A 147 -7.51 2.22 -7.38
CA THR A 147 -7.60 3.62 -6.95
C THR A 147 -6.59 4.52 -7.67
N LEU A 148 -5.34 4.07 -7.79
CA LEU A 148 -4.23 4.83 -8.37
C LEU A 148 -4.41 5.18 -9.86
N PRO A 149 -4.69 4.21 -10.76
CA PRO A 149 -4.92 4.53 -12.18
C PRO A 149 -6.18 5.38 -12.38
N LEU A 150 -7.24 5.20 -11.60
CA LEU A 150 -8.46 6.03 -11.66
C LEU A 150 -8.17 7.50 -11.33
N LEU A 151 -7.38 7.75 -10.28
CA LEU A 151 -6.95 9.10 -9.92
C LEU A 151 -6.17 9.77 -11.06
N LYS A 152 -5.27 9.03 -11.71
CA LYS A 152 -4.48 9.52 -12.85
C LYS A 152 -5.35 9.79 -14.08
N LEU A 153 -6.35 8.94 -14.33
CA LEU A 153 -7.32 9.19 -15.40
C LEU A 153 -8.09 10.49 -15.19
N SER A 154 -8.52 10.79 -13.95
CA SER A 154 -9.16 12.07 -13.63
C SER A 154 -8.27 13.26 -14.00
N LEU A 155 -7.00 13.23 -13.61
CA LEU A 155 -6.02 14.28 -13.94
C LEU A 155 -5.74 14.39 -15.44
N LEU A 156 -5.60 13.26 -16.15
CA LEU A 156 -5.37 13.24 -17.59
C LEU A 156 -6.55 13.81 -18.38
N PHE A 157 -7.79 13.46 -18.01
CA PHE A 157 -8.98 14.05 -18.63
C PHE A 157 -9.11 15.55 -18.33
N PHE A 158 -8.71 15.98 -17.13
CA PHE A 158 -8.61 17.39 -16.80
C PHE A 158 -7.57 18.13 -17.67
N TYR A 159 -6.41 17.54 -17.92
CA TYR A 159 -5.40 18.09 -18.84
C TYR A 159 -5.89 18.16 -20.28
N LEU A 160 -6.58 17.12 -20.77
CA LEU A 160 -7.18 17.11 -22.10
C LEU A 160 -8.20 18.24 -22.31
N ARG A 161 -8.86 18.68 -21.23
CA ARG A 161 -9.80 19.81 -21.25
C ARG A 161 -9.10 21.16 -21.25
N ILE A 162 -7.98 21.30 -20.54
CA ILE A 162 -7.25 22.58 -20.40
C ILE A 162 -6.40 22.90 -21.62
N PHE A 163 -5.73 21.90 -22.20
CA PHE A 163 -4.76 22.14 -23.26
C PHE A 163 -5.40 21.91 -24.64
N PRO A 164 -5.62 22.97 -25.44
CA PRO A 164 -6.24 22.86 -26.76
C PRO A 164 -5.27 22.37 -27.86
N THR A 165 -3.96 22.39 -27.61
CA THR A 165 -2.91 22.05 -28.59
C THR A 165 -3.02 20.59 -29.04
N GLN A 166 -3.18 20.36 -30.35
CA GLN A 166 -3.44 19.01 -30.89
C GLN A 166 -2.29 18.02 -30.69
N SER A 167 -1.03 18.48 -30.74
CA SER A 167 0.13 17.62 -30.45
C SER A 167 0.10 17.10 -29.01
N VAL A 168 -0.14 18.00 -28.05
CA VAL A 168 -0.27 17.68 -26.62
C VAL A 168 -1.46 16.76 -26.38
N ARG A 169 -2.59 17.02 -27.04
CA ARG A 169 -3.79 16.21 -26.91
C ARG A 169 -3.53 14.76 -27.34
N ARG A 170 -2.80 14.54 -28.44
CA ARG A 170 -2.40 13.18 -28.88
C ARG A 170 -1.52 12.49 -27.84
N VAL A 171 -0.55 13.21 -27.28
CA VAL A 171 0.33 12.68 -26.22
C VAL A 171 -0.46 12.32 -24.95
N LEU A 172 -1.37 13.18 -24.52
CA LEU A 172 -2.24 12.95 -23.36
C LEU A 172 -3.18 11.75 -23.59
N LEU A 173 -3.76 11.61 -24.78
CA LEU A 173 -4.58 10.45 -25.12
C LEU A 173 -3.76 9.15 -25.11
N GLY A 174 -2.53 9.17 -25.63
CA GLY A 174 -1.62 8.02 -25.52
C GLY A 174 -1.32 7.67 -24.05
N THR A 175 -1.15 8.69 -23.20
CA THR A 175 -0.92 8.50 -21.76
C THR A 175 -2.16 7.94 -21.04
N VAL A 176 -3.37 8.35 -21.43
CA VAL A 176 -4.63 7.78 -20.94
C VAL A 176 -4.71 6.29 -21.23
N ILE A 177 -4.42 5.89 -22.48
CA ILE A 177 -4.43 4.48 -22.89
C ILE A 177 -3.37 3.70 -22.11
N LEU A 178 -2.14 4.20 -22.04
CA LEU A 178 -1.05 3.55 -21.30
C LEU A 178 -1.41 3.34 -19.82
N ASN A 179 -1.94 4.37 -19.16
CA ASN A 179 -2.32 4.29 -17.75
C ASN A 179 -3.50 3.34 -17.53
N ALA A 180 -4.51 3.36 -18.41
CA ALA A 180 -5.65 2.45 -18.32
C ALA A 180 -5.22 0.99 -18.51
N VAL A 181 -4.42 0.70 -19.54
CA VAL A 181 -3.92 -0.64 -19.83
C VAL A 181 -3.02 -1.15 -18.71
N SER A 182 -2.09 -0.31 -18.23
CA SER A 182 -1.21 -0.67 -17.11
C SER A 182 -2.01 -0.93 -15.84
N GLY A 183 -2.98 -0.06 -15.52
CA GLY A 183 -3.85 -0.24 -14.35
C GLY A 183 -4.65 -1.53 -14.40
N ILE A 184 -5.28 -1.84 -15.54
CA ILE A 184 -6.00 -3.11 -15.74
C ILE A 184 -5.06 -4.30 -15.60
N ALA A 185 -3.88 -4.25 -16.23
CA ALA A 185 -2.89 -5.33 -16.16
C ALA A 185 -2.43 -5.60 -14.72
N PHE A 186 -2.15 -4.56 -13.92
CA PHE A 186 -1.76 -4.73 -12.52
C PHE A 186 -2.92 -5.18 -11.63
N CYS A 187 -4.15 -4.72 -11.86
CA CYS A 187 -5.33 -5.23 -11.16
C CYS A 187 -5.54 -6.73 -11.42
N LEU A 188 -5.40 -7.17 -12.67
CA LEU A 188 -5.50 -8.58 -13.04
C LEU A 188 -4.32 -9.38 -12.45
N ALA A 189 -3.09 -8.85 -12.54
CA ALA A 189 -1.91 -9.49 -11.98
C ALA A 189 -2.06 -9.69 -10.47
N PHE A 190 -2.55 -8.69 -9.73
CA PHE A 190 -2.79 -8.78 -8.29
C PHE A 190 -3.97 -9.71 -7.96
N GLY A 191 -5.08 -9.60 -8.69
CA GLY A 191 -6.29 -10.40 -8.46
C GLY A 191 -6.11 -11.89 -8.78
N PHE A 192 -5.22 -12.22 -9.71
CA PHE A 192 -4.91 -13.60 -10.08
C PHE A 192 -3.48 -13.99 -9.73
N GLN A 193 -2.87 -13.32 -8.74
CA GLN A 193 -1.48 -13.59 -8.36
C GLN A 193 -1.30 -14.99 -7.76
N CYS A 194 -2.33 -15.58 -7.17
CA CYS A 194 -2.25 -16.91 -6.55
C CYS A 194 -3.20 -17.90 -7.22
N GLN A 195 -2.76 -19.17 -7.33
CA GLN A 195 -3.59 -20.27 -7.78
C GLN A 195 -3.57 -21.42 -6.74
N PRO A 196 -4.72 -21.74 -6.10
CA PRO A 196 -5.99 -21.00 -6.12
C PRO A 196 -5.88 -19.62 -5.46
N VAL A 197 -6.82 -18.70 -5.73
CA VAL A 197 -6.83 -17.36 -5.13
C VAL A 197 -6.82 -17.41 -3.59
N SER A 198 -7.49 -18.41 -3.02
CA SER A 198 -7.49 -18.65 -1.57
C SER A 198 -6.13 -18.93 -0.96
N TYR A 199 -5.17 -19.34 -1.78
CA TYR A 199 -3.81 -19.54 -1.32
C TYR A 199 -3.17 -18.23 -0.83
N PHE A 200 -3.61 -17.05 -1.29
CA PHE A 200 -3.07 -15.77 -0.82
C PHE A 200 -3.16 -15.60 0.70
N TRP A 201 -4.31 -15.95 1.30
CA TRP A 201 -4.57 -15.81 2.73
C TRP A 201 -4.38 -17.09 3.53
N ASN A 202 -4.13 -18.22 2.87
CA ASN A 202 -3.88 -19.50 3.53
C ASN A 202 -2.40 -19.93 3.49
N GLN A 203 -1.57 -19.39 2.60
CA GLN A 203 -0.16 -19.78 2.46
C GLN A 203 0.70 -19.60 3.73
N TRP A 204 0.25 -18.79 4.68
CA TRP A 204 1.03 -18.47 5.88
C TRP A 204 1.21 -19.68 6.79
N ASP A 205 0.31 -20.67 6.77
CA ASP A 205 0.37 -21.83 7.66
C ASP A 205 1.23 -22.98 7.12
N GLY A 206 1.56 -22.96 5.83
CA GLY A 206 2.31 -24.02 5.15
C GLY A 206 1.56 -25.35 5.00
N GLU A 207 0.27 -25.40 5.35
CA GLU A 207 -0.57 -26.60 5.26
C GLU A 207 -1.32 -26.68 3.91
N HIS A 208 -1.49 -25.52 3.27
CA HIS A 208 -2.19 -25.41 2.01
C HIS A 208 -1.24 -25.56 0.82
N GLN A 209 -1.74 -26.15 -0.27
CA GLN A 209 -1.00 -26.30 -1.52
C GLN A 209 -1.44 -25.21 -2.51
N GLY A 210 -0.48 -24.58 -3.16
CA GLY A 210 -0.70 -23.56 -4.16
C GLY A 210 0.59 -22.87 -4.54
N HIS A 211 0.51 -21.95 -5.49
CA HIS A 211 1.62 -21.05 -5.78
C HIS A 211 1.10 -19.64 -5.97
N CYS A 212 1.96 -18.68 -5.65
CA CYS A 212 1.73 -17.26 -5.94
C CYS A 212 2.86 -16.73 -6.81
N ALA A 213 2.52 -15.84 -7.74
CA ALA A 213 3.46 -14.93 -8.34
C ALA A 213 4.13 -14.08 -7.25
N ASN A 214 5.28 -13.51 -7.57
CA ASN A 214 6.02 -12.68 -6.63
C ASN A 214 5.24 -11.39 -6.33
N SER A 215 4.50 -11.36 -5.21
CA SER A 215 3.69 -10.23 -4.78
C SER A 215 4.51 -8.94 -4.66
N ASN A 216 5.76 -9.05 -4.20
CA ASN A 216 6.67 -7.90 -4.14
C ASN A 216 6.94 -7.37 -5.56
N ALA A 217 7.25 -8.24 -6.52
CA ALA A 217 7.49 -7.81 -7.90
C ALA A 217 6.26 -7.10 -8.52
N ILE A 218 5.05 -7.58 -8.23
CA ILE A 218 3.80 -6.93 -8.68
C ILE A 218 3.66 -5.54 -8.06
N VAL A 219 3.79 -5.42 -6.74
CA VAL A 219 3.62 -4.15 -6.01
C VAL A 219 4.71 -3.14 -6.39
N TRP A 220 5.97 -3.56 -6.43
CA TRP A 220 7.10 -2.71 -6.83
C TRP A 220 7.02 -2.33 -8.31
N GLY A 221 6.58 -3.24 -9.17
CA GLY A 221 6.34 -2.96 -10.58
C GLY A 221 5.25 -1.91 -10.78
N HIS A 222 4.12 -2.05 -10.07
CA HIS A 222 3.03 -1.08 -10.10
C HIS A 222 3.49 0.31 -9.61
N ALA A 223 4.28 0.35 -8.52
CA ALA A 223 4.87 1.57 -8.00
C ALA A 223 5.82 2.23 -9.02
N ALA A 224 6.72 1.44 -9.64
CA ALA A 224 7.69 1.95 -10.60
C ALA A 224 7.02 2.54 -11.86
N VAL A 225 6.09 1.78 -12.47
CA VAL A 225 5.30 2.26 -13.62
C VAL A 225 4.46 3.47 -13.23
N GLY A 226 3.87 3.46 -12.03
CA GLY A 226 3.13 4.57 -11.49
C GLY A 226 3.96 5.86 -11.43
N ILE A 227 5.14 5.79 -10.80
CA ILE A 227 6.06 6.93 -10.67
C ILE A 227 6.50 7.43 -12.04
N ALA A 228 6.81 6.53 -12.99
CA ALA A 228 7.19 6.91 -14.34
C ALA A 228 6.08 7.71 -15.05
N ILE A 229 4.83 7.27 -14.93
CA ILE A 229 3.66 7.99 -15.48
C ILE A 229 3.50 9.34 -14.78
N ASP A 230 3.71 9.43 -13.46
CA ASP A 230 3.57 10.70 -12.72
C ASP A 230 4.62 11.73 -13.15
N ILE A 231 5.88 11.30 -13.30
CA ILE A 231 6.95 12.15 -13.84
C ILE A 231 6.60 12.63 -15.25
N TRP A 232 6.14 11.71 -16.11
CA TRP A 232 5.71 12.03 -17.47
C TRP A 232 4.56 13.05 -17.50
N MET A 233 3.53 12.84 -16.67
CA MET A 233 2.38 13.73 -16.54
C MET A 233 2.75 15.13 -16.06
N LEU A 234 3.85 15.31 -15.34
CA LEU A 234 4.37 16.61 -14.94
C LEU A 234 5.17 17.28 -16.07
N ILE A 235 5.91 16.52 -16.87
CA ILE A 235 6.70 17.05 -17.99
C ILE A 235 5.79 17.66 -19.07
N VAL A 236 4.68 16.99 -19.39
CA VAL A 236 3.75 17.42 -20.45
C VAL A 236 3.27 18.88 -20.27
N PRO A 237 2.65 19.29 -19.15
CA PRO A 237 2.20 20.67 -18.97
C PRO A 237 3.38 21.66 -18.86
N LEU A 238 4.52 21.26 -18.28
CA LEU A 238 5.71 22.11 -18.19
C LEU A 238 6.29 22.46 -19.58
N SER A 239 6.22 21.52 -20.53
CA SER A 239 6.64 21.77 -21.92
C SER A 239 5.78 22.86 -22.60
N GLN A 240 4.49 22.92 -22.28
CA GLN A 240 3.57 23.92 -22.80
C GLN A 240 3.70 25.26 -22.09
N LEU A 241 4.00 25.25 -20.78
CA LEU A 241 4.20 26.46 -19.98
C LEU A 241 5.45 27.26 -20.38
N LYS A 242 6.45 26.64 -21.02
CA LYS A 242 7.57 27.40 -21.61
C LYS A 242 7.15 28.22 -22.83
N ALA A 243 6.09 27.81 -23.52
CA ALA A 243 5.60 28.46 -24.73
C ALA A 243 4.50 29.51 -24.47
N LEU A 244 3.94 29.56 -23.25
CA LEU A 244 2.79 30.41 -22.92
C LEU A 244 3.06 31.24 -21.66
N ASN A 245 3.01 32.58 -21.79
CA ASN A 245 3.13 33.57 -20.70
C ASN A 245 2.00 33.43 -19.67
N LEU A 246 2.00 32.35 -18.90
CA LEU A 246 0.98 32.05 -17.89
C LEU A 246 1.39 32.51 -16.49
N ASP A 247 0.39 33.02 -15.80
CA ASP A 247 0.43 33.63 -14.47
C ASP A 247 1.05 32.71 -13.40
N TRP A 248 1.93 33.27 -12.56
CA TRP A 248 2.83 32.55 -11.63
C TRP A 248 2.10 31.56 -10.70
N LYS A 249 0.84 31.84 -10.36
CA LYS A 249 -0.01 31.02 -9.49
C LYS A 249 -0.20 29.59 -10.00
N LYS A 250 -0.24 29.37 -11.33
CA LYS A 250 -0.38 28.02 -11.92
C LYS A 250 0.92 27.22 -11.89
N LYS A 251 2.09 27.89 -11.98
CA LYS A 251 3.41 27.25 -11.82
C LYS A 251 3.63 26.75 -10.39
N VAL A 252 3.18 27.52 -9.40
CA VAL A 252 3.30 27.14 -7.97
C VAL A 252 2.48 25.88 -7.65
N GLY A 253 1.26 25.75 -8.18
CA GLY A 253 0.44 24.55 -7.95
C GLY A 253 1.09 23.24 -8.44
N VAL A 254 1.75 23.27 -9.61
CA VAL A 254 2.49 22.12 -10.15
C VAL A 254 3.74 21.81 -9.31
N GLY A 255 4.45 22.84 -8.84
CA GLY A 255 5.60 22.68 -7.96
C GLY A 255 5.23 22.03 -6.61
N ILE A 256 4.11 22.44 -6.00
CA ILE A 256 3.63 21.86 -4.73
C ILE A 256 3.25 20.38 -4.90
N MET A 257 2.57 20.02 -6.00
CA MET A 257 2.25 18.61 -6.28
C MET A 257 3.50 17.73 -6.37
N PHE A 258 4.58 18.24 -6.96
CA PHE A 258 5.86 17.52 -7.02
C PHE A 258 6.51 17.38 -5.64
N CYS A 259 6.55 18.46 -4.85
CA CYS A 259 7.12 18.43 -3.51
C CYS A 259 6.42 17.41 -2.58
N VAL A 260 5.09 17.32 -2.67
CA VAL A 260 4.32 16.33 -1.89
C VAL A 260 4.65 14.91 -2.35
N GLY A 261 4.74 14.67 -3.66
CA GLY A 261 5.14 13.37 -4.22
C GLY A 261 6.53 12.94 -3.75
N THR A 262 7.54 13.80 -3.88
CA THR A 262 8.92 13.50 -3.48
C THR A 262 9.04 13.29 -1.95
N PHE A 263 8.30 14.06 -1.16
CA PHE A 263 8.31 13.92 0.30
C PHE A 263 7.79 12.55 0.76
N VAL A 264 6.72 12.07 0.14
CA VAL A 264 6.18 10.72 0.41
C VAL A 264 7.20 9.65 0.01
N THR A 265 7.86 9.78 -1.15
CA THR A 265 8.89 8.81 -1.59
C THR A 265 10.08 8.77 -0.63
N ILE A 266 10.56 9.91 -0.16
CA ILE A 266 11.67 9.99 0.81
C ILE A 266 11.27 9.36 2.15
N LYS A 267 10.03 9.58 2.62
CA LYS A 267 9.53 8.96 3.84
C LYS A 267 9.48 7.43 3.73
N ILE A 268 8.98 6.91 2.62
CA ILE A 268 8.93 5.47 2.35
C ILE A 268 10.35 4.87 2.33
N LEU A 269 11.30 5.53 1.67
CA LEU A 269 12.69 5.05 1.58
C LEU A 269 13.42 5.10 2.94
N ARG A 270 13.03 6.04 3.81
CA ARG A 270 13.64 6.23 5.13
C ARG A 270 13.02 5.34 6.21
N THR A 271 11.85 4.75 5.98
CA THR A 271 11.34 3.68 6.86
C THR A 271 12.29 2.50 6.76
N PRO A 272 13.02 2.14 7.82
CA PRO A 272 13.86 0.96 7.79
C PRO A 272 12.93 -0.26 7.74
N VAL A 273 12.69 -0.77 6.54
CA VAL A 273 12.14 -2.11 6.37
C VAL A 273 13.24 -3.05 6.86
N LYS A 274 13.23 -3.36 8.16
CA LYS A 274 13.93 -4.52 8.70
C LYS A 274 13.22 -5.74 8.13
N LEU A 275 13.55 -6.10 6.89
CA LEU A 275 13.21 -7.40 6.33
C LEU A 275 13.81 -8.43 7.30
N PRO A 276 13.03 -9.33 7.91
CA PRO A 276 13.62 -10.54 8.44
C PRO A 276 14.34 -11.20 7.26
N ARG A 277 15.66 -11.38 7.36
CA ARG A 277 16.38 -12.25 6.44
C ARG A 277 15.66 -13.59 6.47
N GLN A 278 14.92 -13.90 5.42
CA GLN A 278 14.54 -15.28 5.12
C GLN A 278 15.85 -16.00 4.82
N GLY A 279 16.41 -16.64 5.84
CA GLY A 279 17.38 -17.70 5.64
C GLY A 279 16.65 -18.86 4.97
N ALA A 280 17.27 -19.39 3.93
CA ALA A 280 16.87 -20.59 3.21
C ALA A 280 16.59 -21.78 4.13
#